data_AF-A0A938BUS2-F1
#
_entry.id   AF-A0A938BUS2-F1
#
_cell.length_a   1.000
_cell.length_b   1.000
_cell.length_c   1.000
_cell.angle_alpha   90.00
_cell.angle_beta   90.00
_cell.angle_gamma   90.00
#
_symmetry.space_group_name_H-M   'P 1'
#
loop_
_entity.id
_entity.type
_entity.pdbx_description
1 polymer ?
#
loop_
_entity_poly.entity_id
_entity_poly.type
_entity_poly.pdbx_seq_one_letter_code
_entity_poly.pdbx_strand_id
1 'polypeptide(L)'
;MPRRPLIKALGTQRSDDAQAELERARTSVLRWWWEYLRLSRDYWMVCKTSRSLAQTRDDALARVFEAFGNVWDTDFDTWWLERGYEGFAELTGPPRVKEVPQSRMERDRMAYRDGQLWLALPLALTRATLMRQIGKILDKEEHARHRPENRLALSTATFRVNPVRYRLHTLATMHHVYCLHRALIEKPKYLSDQGSHAAQAAYQHRADVFRIGQLLGISPVNARAARTQEEQRLRYNRMRATVGRFLTRARWLIAHVEVGQFPVFRAGPSTRFRFNERQLEQHQALESEWWALDLQATLGGFCVDDAKRVHYNEYRS
;
A
#
# COMPACT_ATOMS: atom_id res chain seq x y z
N MET A 1 -27.83 -20.57 -27.28
CA MET A 1 -28.35 -19.44 -28.08
C MET A 1 -27.21 -18.44 -28.28
N PRO A 2 -26.91 -17.99 -29.51
CA PRO A 2 -25.92 -16.94 -29.75
C PRO A 2 -26.35 -15.63 -29.08
N ARG A 3 -25.39 -14.88 -28.51
CA ARG A 3 -25.65 -13.60 -27.84
C ARG A 3 -26.09 -12.54 -28.85
N ARG A 4 -27.15 -11.80 -28.55
CA ARG A 4 -27.65 -10.70 -29.39
C ARG A 4 -26.61 -9.57 -29.49
N PRO A 5 -26.56 -8.85 -30.63
CA PRO A 5 -25.67 -7.71 -30.81
C PRO A 5 -26.03 -6.55 -29.87
N LEU A 6 -25.11 -5.61 -29.70
CA LEU A 6 -25.41 -4.39 -28.93
C LEU A 6 -26.19 -3.42 -29.82
N ILE A 7 -27.33 -2.92 -29.35
CA ILE A 7 -28.08 -1.84 -30.00
C ILE A 7 -28.03 -0.63 -29.09
N LYS A 8 -27.26 0.41 -29.45
CA LYS A 8 -27.05 1.58 -28.58
C LYS A 8 -28.34 2.31 -28.23
N ALA A 9 -29.30 2.34 -29.15
CA ALA A 9 -30.60 2.99 -28.94
C ALA A 9 -31.45 2.32 -27.83
N LEU A 10 -31.14 1.07 -27.45
CA LEU A 10 -31.78 0.34 -26.34
C LEU A 10 -30.96 0.39 -25.04
N GLY A 11 -29.84 1.13 -25.05
CA GLY A 11 -28.95 1.33 -23.91
C GLY A 11 -27.54 0.75 -24.10
N THR A 12 -26.76 0.79 -23.02
CA THR A 12 -25.34 0.40 -23.01
C THR A 12 -25.11 -1.09 -22.73
N GLN A 13 -26.16 -1.83 -22.39
CA GLN A 13 -26.13 -3.25 -22.05
C GLN A 13 -26.78 -4.09 -23.15
N ARG A 14 -26.12 -5.20 -23.49
CA ARG A 14 -26.67 -6.21 -24.41
C ARG A 14 -27.85 -6.91 -23.75
N SER A 15 -28.89 -7.20 -24.53
CA SER A 15 -29.92 -8.16 -24.12
C SER A 15 -29.37 -9.57 -24.26
N ASP A 16 -29.58 -10.41 -23.26
CA ASP A 16 -29.37 -11.86 -23.40
C ASP A 16 -30.65 -12.57 -23.91
N ASP A 17 -31.80 -11.90 -23.83
CA ASP A 17 -33.11 -12.42 -24.24
C ASP A 17 -33.76 -11.52 -25.31
N ALA A 18 -34.33 -12.17 -26.33
CA ALA A 18 -35.00 -11.52 -27.46
C ALA A 18 -36.31 -10.84 -27.03
N GLN A 19 -37.05 -11.45 -26.09
CA GLN A 19 -38.30 -10.86 -25.63
C GLN A 19 -38.04 -9.59 -24.81
N ALA A 20 -37.06 -9.63 -23.90
CA ALA A 20 -36.61 -8.44 -23.17
C ALA A 20 -36.05 -7.34 -24.10
N GLU A 21 -35.41 -7.69 -25.22
CA GLU A 21 -34.98 -6.72 -26.24
C GLU A 21 -36.18 -6.07 -26.93
N LEU A 22 -37.17 -6.88 -27.33
CA LEU A 22 -38.40 -6.41 -27.98
C LEU A 22 -39.16 -5.42 -27.09
N GLU A 23 -39.36 -5.73 -25.80
CA GLU A 23 -40.07 -4.83 -24.88
C GLU A 23 -39.38 -3.46 -24.74
N ARG A 24 -38.04 -3.45 -24.75
CA ARG A 24 -37.26 -2.21 -24.80
C ARG A 24 -37.40 -1.51 -26.15
N ALA A 25 -37.43 -2.26 -27.26
CA ALA A 25 -37.61 -1.71 -28.60
C ALA A 25 -38.96 -1.01 -28.75
N ARG A 26 -40.05 -1.61 -28.25
CA ARG A 26 -41.41 -1.04 -28.26
C ARG A 26 -41.48 0.36 -27.63
N THR A 27 -40.72 0.57 -26.56
CA THR A 27 -40.73 1.82 -25.78
C THR A 27 -39.61 2.79 -26.17
N SER A 28 -38.80 2.44 -27.18
CA SER A 28 -37.66 3.23 -27.64
C SER A 28 -37.95 4.02 -28.92
N VAL A 29 -36.98 4.84 -29.34
CA VAL A 29 -37.00 5.54 -30.64
C VAL A 29 -37.11 4.59 -31.84
N LEU A 30 -36.72 3.32 -31.69
CA LEU A 30 -36.73 2.33 -32.78
C LEU A 30 -38.14 1.96 -33.22
N ARG A 31 -39.11 1.97 -32.28
CA ARG A 31 -40.54 1.83 -32.63
C ARG A 31 -41.01 2.94 -33.54
N TRP A 32 -40.58 4.16 -33.28
CA TRP A 32 -40.99 5.32 -34.05
C TRP A 32 -40.41 5.30 -35.47
N TRP A 33 -39.21 4.77 -35.69
CA TRP A 33 -38.70 4.53 -37.05
C TRP A 33 -39.69 3.71 -37.88
N TRP A 34 -40.22 2.63 -37.30
CA TRP A 34 -41.20 1.77 -37.97
C TRP A 34 -42.55 2.47 -38.20
N GLU A 35 -43.08 3.19 -37.20
CA GLU A 35 -44.37 3.90 -37.34
C GLU A 35 -44.29 5.03 -38.37
N TYR A 36 -43.21 5.82 -38.39
CA TYR A 36 -43.05 6.90 -39.36
C TYR A 36 -42.85 6.39 -40.79
N LEU A 37 -42.21 5.23 -40.98
CA LEU A 37 -42.15 4.59 -42.30
C LEU A 37 -43.55 4.22 -42.82
N ARG A 38 -44.47 3.83 -41.93
CA ARG A 38 -45.86 3.52 -42.30
C ARG A 38 -46.68 4.73 -42.73
N LEU A 39 -46.23 5.94 -42.39
CA LEU A 39 -46.83 7.19 -42.83
C LEU A 39 -46.27 7.66 -44.19
N SER A 40 -45.14 7.11 -44.64
CA SER A 40 -44.51 7.51 -45.90
C SER A 40 -45.23 6.90 -47.10
N ARG A 41 -45.85 7.76 -47.92
CA ARG A 41 -46.48 7.36 -49.20
C ARG A 41 -45.46 6.71 -50.14
N ASP A 42 -44.26 7.27 -50.23
CA ASP A 42 -43.23 6.78 -51.17
C ASP A 42 -42.72 5.41 -50.76
N TYR A 43 -42.50 5.21 -49.45
CA TYR A 43 -42.13 3.90 -48.92
C TYR A 43 -43.23 2.85 -49.14
N TRP A 44 -44.51 3.25 -49.02
CA TRP A 44 -45.65 2.38 -49.29
C TRP A 44 -45.67 1.93 -50.76
N MET A 45 -45.45 2.85 -51.70
CA MET A 45 -45.38 2.53 -53.13
C MET A 45 -44.24 1.56 -53.44
N VAL A 46 -43.06 1.77 -52.83
CA VAL A 46 -41.93 0.83 -52.96
C VAL A 46 -42.31 -0.54 -52.41
N CYS A 47 -42.97 -0.62 -51.26
CA CYS A 47 -43.39 -1.90 -50.69
C CYS A 47 -44.42 -2.66 -51.54
N LYS A 48 -45.28 -1.97 -52.30
CA LYS A 48 -46.26 -2.62 -53.18
C LYS A 48 -45.70 -3.03 -54.53
N THR A 49 -44.68 -2.34 -55.02
CA THR A 49 -44.07 -2.59 -56.34
C THR A 49 -42.87 -3.52 -56.26
N SER A 50 -42.18 -3.55 -55.12
CA SER A 50 -40.97 -4.35 -54.89
C SER A 50 -41.33 -5.73 -54.34
N ARG A 51 -40.73 -6.79 -54.89
CA ARG A 51 -40.84 -8.16 -54.35
C ARG A 51 -39.64 -8.53 -53.49
N SER A 52 -38.45 -8.54 -54.10
CA SER A 52 -37.18 -8.87 -53.42
C SER A 52 -36.15 -7.75 -53.55
N LEU A 53 -36.14 -7.03 -54.68
CA LEU A 53 -35.29 -5.87 -54.94
C LEU A 53 -36.14 -4.60 -54.96
N ALA A 54 -35.62 -3.51 -54.40
CA ALA A 54 -36.31 -2.24 -54.36
C ALA A 54 -36.48 -1.66 -55.77
N GLN A 55 -37.73 -1.40 -56.17
CA GLN A 55 -38.06 -0.73 -57.43
C GLN A 55 -38.14 0.78 -57.22
N THR A 56 -36.98 1.42 -57.07
CA THR A 56 -36.85 2.87 -56.98
C THR A 56 -35.54 3.35 -57.60
N ARG A 57 -35.49 4.61 -58.03
CA ARG A 57 -34.25 5.28 -58.48
C ARG A 57 -33.50 5.96 -57.34
N ASP A 58 -34.11 6.03 -56.16
CA ASP A 58 -33.49 6.62 -54.97
C ASP A 58 -32.78 5.53 -54.15
N ASP A 59 -31.45 5.56 -54.18
CA ASP A 59 -30.58 4.60 -53.48
C ASP A 59 -30.80 4.62 -51.96
N ALA A 60 -31.15 5.78 -51.36
CA ALA A 60 -31.40 5.87 -49.93
C ALA A 60 -32.70 5.14 -49.57
N LEU A 61 -33.75 5.32 -50.37
CA LEU A 61 -35.03 4.62 -50.18
C LEU A 61 -34.90 3.12 -50.45
N ALA A 62 -34.10 2.73 -51.45
CA ALA A 62 -33.77 1.33 -51.73
C ALA A 62 -33.08 0.67 -50.53
N ARG A 63 -32.05 1.33 -49.97
CA ARG A 63 -31.34 0.84 -48.77
C ARG A 63 -32.26 0.66 -47.57
N VAL A 64 -33.21 1.58 -47.35
CA VAL A 64 -34.18 1.44 -46.25
C VAL A 64 -35.09 0.25 -46.50
N PHE A 65 -35.58 0.05 -47.73
CA PHE A 65 -36.41 -1.11 -48.07
C PHE A 65 -35.66 -2.44 -47.92
N GLU A 66 -34.40 -2.51 -48.33
CA GLU A 66 -33.57 -3.71 -48.14
C GLU A 66 -33.39 -4.07 -46.66
N ALA A 67 -33.18 -3.05 -45.82
CA ALA A 67 -32.98 -3.24 -44.38
C ALA A 67 -34.29 -3.50 -43.60
N PHE A 68 -35.39 -2.83 -43.94
CA PHE A 68 -36.64 -2.87 -43.17
C PHE A 68 -37.70 -3.80 -43.78
N GLY A 69 -37.69 -4.00 -45.10
CA GLY A 69 -38.70 -4.77 -45.82
C GLY A 69 -40.09 -4.13 -45.80
N ASN A 70 -41.11 -4.90 -46.19
CA ASN A 70 -42.49 -4.41 -46.19
C ASN A 70 -43.07 -4.36 -44.76
N VAL A 71 -43.10 -3.17 -44.18
CA VAL A 71 -43.60 -2.90 -42.82
C VAL A 71 -45.13 -2.95 -42.67
N TRP A 72 -45.88 -3.09 -43.77
CA TRP A 72 -47.35 -3.20 -43.73
C TRP A 72 -47.86 -4.64 -43.67
N ASP A 73 -47.02 -5.63 -43.95
CA ASP A 73 -47.43 -7.05 -43.98
C ASP A 73 -47.31 -7.74 -42.62
N THR A 74 -46.60 -7.11 -41.67
CA THR A 74 -46.36 -7.63 -40.31
C THR A 74 -46.67 -6.56 -39.27
N ASP A 75 -46.92 -6.98 -38.03
CA ASP A 75 -46.89 -6.08 -36.89
C ASP A 75 -45.44 -5.78 -36.45
N PHE A 76 -45.26 -4.80 -35.58
CA PHE A 76 -43.92 -4.38 -35.14
C PHE A 76 -43.14 -5.50 -34.45
N ASP A 77 -43.81 -6.37 -33.69
CA ASP A 77 -43.14 -7.37 -32.87
C ASP A 77 -42.52 -8.45 -33.75
N THR A 78 -43.30 -8.96 -34.70
CA THR A 78 -42.83 -9.91 -35.71
C THR A 78 -41.71 -9.28 -36.54
N TRP A 79 -41.91 -8.05 -37.02
CA TRP A 79 -40.89 -7.34 -37.78
C TRP A 79 -39.57 -7.18 -37.02
N TRP A 80 -39.63 -6.79 -35.74
CA TRP A 80 -38.45 -6.57 -34.92
C TRP A 80 -37.65 -7.85 -34.71
N LEU A 81 -38.34 -8.96 -34.40
CA LEU A 81 -37.72 -10.25 -34.14
C LEU A 81 -37.09 -10.88 -35.38
N GLU A 82 -37.70 -10.68 -36.55
CA GLU A 82 -37.26 -11.28 -37.81
C GLU A 82 -36.17 -10.47 -38.52
N ARG A 83 -36.26 -9.13 -38.49
CA ARG A 83 -35.41 -8.26 -39.33
C ARG A 83 -34.97 -6.97 -38.65
N GLY A 84 -35.86 -6.31 -37.92
CA GLY A 84 -35.63 -4.96 -37.41
C GLY A 84 -34.37 -4.83 -36.55
N TYR A 85 -34.07 -5.81 -35.70
CA TYR A 85 -32.92 -5.76 -34.79
C TYR A 85 -31.56 -5.69 -35.52
N GLU A 86 -31.43 -6.28 -36.70
CA GLU A 86 -30.17 -6.34 -37.46
C GLU A 86 -29.76 -4.96 -37.98
N GLY A 87 -30.73 -4.16 -38.45
CA GLY A 87 -30.50 -2.82 -38.98
C GLY A 87 -29.96 -1.83 -37.94
N PHE A 88 -30.14 -2.11 -36.65
CA PHE A 88 -29.68 -1.26 -35.55
C PHE A 88 -28.54 -1.87 -34.72
N ALA A 89 -28.08 -3.05 -35.09
CA ALA A 89 -26.98 -3.74 -34.42
C ALA A 89 -25.64 -3.02 -34.67
N GLU A 90 -24.87 -2.81 -33.61
CA GLU A 90 -23.51 -2.28 -33.72
C GLU A 90 -22.58 -3.29 -34.39
N LEU A 91 -21.98 -2.90 -35.52
CA LEU A 91 -21.05 -3.74 -36.29
C LEU A 91 -19.77 -4.10 -35.51
N THR A 92 -19.31 -3.20 -34.63
CA THR A 92 -18.14 -3.43 -33.77
C THR A 92 -18.50 -3.29 -32.30
N GLY A 93 -17.97 -4.18 -31.48
CA GLY A 93 -18.10 -4.07 -30.02
C GLY A 93 -17.50 -2.77 -29.47
N PRO A 94 -17.91 -2.35 -28.27
CA PRO A 94 -17.39 -1.12 -27.68
C PRO A 94 -15.87 -1.21 -27.50
N PRO A 95 -15.13 -0.12 -27.75
CA PRO A 95 -13.68 -0.10 -27.56
C PRO A 95 -13.31 -0.40 -26.11
N ARG A 96 -12.19 -1.06 -25.89
CA ARG A 96 -11.70 -1.46 -24.56
C ARG A 96 -10.21 -1.23 -24.46
N VAL A 97 -9.75 -0.90 -23.25
CA VAL A 97 -8.35 -0.92 -22.90
C VAL A 97 -7.83 -2.34 -23.06
N LYS A 98 -6.74 -2.48 -23.80
CA LYS A 98 -6.06 -3.76 -24.04
C LYS A 98 -4.63 -3.68 -23.57
N GLU A 99 -4.14 -4.78 -23.02
CA GLU A 99 -2.72 -4.97 -22.77
C GLU A 99 -2.02 -5.22 -24.11
N VAL A 100 -0.88 -4.56 -24.32
CA VAL A 100 -0.10 -4.74 -25.55
C VAL A 100 0.77 -5.98 -25.37
N PRO A 101 0.54 -7.06 -26.15
CA PRO A 101 1.30 -8.30 -26.00
C PRO A 101 2.76 -8.10 -26.34
N GLN A 102 3.63 -8.81 -25.61
CA GLN A 102 5.08 -8.63 -25.65
C GLN A 102 5.69 -9.53 -26.75
N SER A 103 5.99 -8.99 -27.93
CA SER A 103 6.94 -9.67 -28.81
C SER A 103 8.37 -9.51 -28.27
N ARG A 104 9.21 -10.55 -28.39
CA ARG A 104 10.66 -10.45 -28.05
C ARG A 104 11.32 -9.25 -28.74
N MET A 105 10.95 -9.00 -29.99
CA MET A 105 11.54 -7.94 -30.80
C MET A 105 11.11 -6.52 -30.36
N GLU A 106 9.93 -6.39 -29.75
CA GLU A 106 9.43 -5.13 -29.20
C GLU A 106 10.06 -4.81 -27.83
N ARG A 107 10.38 -5.84 -27.04
CA ARG A 107 11.08 -5.69 -25.76
C ARG A 107 12.45 -5.02 -25.93
N ASP A 108 13.22 -5.47 -26.93
CA ASP A 108 14.56 -4.98 -27.19
C ASP A 108 14.57 -3.55 -27.76
N ARG A 109 13.55 -3.19 -28.56
CA ARG A 109 13.45 -1.85 -29.19
C ARG A 109 13.02 -0.75 -28.23
N MET A 110 12.18 -1.06 -27.24
CA MET A 110 11.56 -0.05 -26.38
C MET A 110 12.21 0.08 -24.99
N ALA A 111 13.36 -0.56 -24.76
CA ALA A 111 14.06 -0.54 -23.47
C ALA A 111 13.14 -0.85 -22.29
N TYR A 112 12.30 -1.89 -22.44
CA TYR A 112 11.38 -2.33 -21.40
C TYR A 112 12.15 -2.58 -20.09
N ARG A 113 11.78 -1.88 -19.02
CA ARG A 113 12.30 -2.17 -17.67
C ARG A 113 11.39 -3.19 -17.00
N ASP A 114 11.99 -4.13 -16.27
CA ASP A 114 11.25 -5.06 -15.42
C ASP A 114 10.29 -4.29 -14.50
N GLY A 115 9.02 -4.75 -14.44
CA GLY A 115 7.97 -4.12 -13.63
C GLY A 115 7.13 -3.04 -14.33
N GLN A 116 7.22 -2.87 -15.66
CA GLN A 116 6.38 -1.94 -16.43
C GLN A 116 5.27 -2.66 -17.23
N LEU A 117 4.08 -2.05 -17.29
CA LEU A 117 2.93 -2.53 -18.07
C LEU A 117 2.55 -1.50 -19.14
N TRP A 118 2.30 -1.97 -20.36
CA TRP A 118 1.92 -1.12 -21.49
C TRP A 118 0.47 -1.39 -21.91
N LEU A 119 -0.30 -0.32 -22.05
CA LEU A 119 -1.74 -0.38 -22.30
C LEU A 119 -2.10 0.45 -23.54
N ALA A 120 -2.87 -0.15 -24.45
CA ALA A 120 -3.51 0.57 -25.54
C ALA A 120 -4.83 1.17 -25.04
N LEU A 121 -4.89 2.51 -24.94
CA LEU A 121 -6.03 3.26 -24.42
C LEU A 121 -6.87 3.86 -25.57
N PRO A 122 -8.14 3.45 -25.74
CA PRO A 122 -9.01 4.08 -26.74
C PRO A 122 -9.44 5.49 -26.28
N LEU A 123 -9.18 6.50 -27.11
CA LEU A 123 -9.54 7.90 -26.82
C LEU A 123 -11.04 8.16 -26.79
N ALA A 124 -11.84 7.28 -27.42
CA ALA A 124 -13.30 7.36 -27.42
C ALA A 124 -13.94 7.06 -26.05
N LEU A 125 -13.17 6.53 -25.09
CA LEU A 125 -13.67 6.21 -23.75
C LEU A 125 -13.52 7.38 -22.78
N THR A 126 -14.46 7.51 -21.85
CA THR A 126 -14.36 8.49 -20.77
C THR A 126 -13.21 8.15 -19.81
N ARG A 127 -12.60 9.17 -19.20
CA ARG A 127 -11.55 9.01 -18.18
C ARG A 127 -11.93 8.03 -17.07
N ALA A 128 -13.17 8.10 -16.58
CA ALA A 128 -13.69 7.18 -15.56
C ALA A 128 -13.71 5.73 -16.03
N THR A 129 -14.10 5.50 -17.29
CA THR A 129 -14.12 4.14 -17.88
C THR A 129 -12.70 3.62 -18.07
N LEU A 130 -11.78 4.46 -18.54
CA LEU A 130 -10.37 4.13 -18.67
C LEU A 130 -9.78 3.72 -17.33
N MET A 131 -9.94 4.54 -16.28
CA MET A 131 -9.42 4.23 -14.95
C MET A 131 -9.98 2.92 -14.38
N ARG A 132 -11.28 2.68 -14.55
CA ARG A 132 -11.91 1.40 -14.14
C ARG A 132 -11.34 0.21 -14.89
N GLN A 133 -11.13 0.32 -16.19
CA GLN A 133 -10.57 -0.78 -16.99
C GLN A 133 -9.08 -1.01 -16.69
N ILE A 134 -8.30 0.06 -16.48
CA ILE A 134 -6.91 -0.01 -16.04
C ILE A 134 -6.82 -0.69 -14.67
N GLY A 135 -7.67 -0.30 -13.71
CA GLY A 135 -7.73 -0.94 -12.40
C GLY A 135 -7.94 -2.45 -12.50
N LYS A 136 -8.93 -2.89 -13.28
CA LYS A 136 -9.18 -4.32 -13.54
C LYS A 136 -7.99 -5.06 -14.13
N ILE A 137 -7.20 -4.40 -14.99
CA ILE A 137 -5.99 -4.99 -15.54
C ILE A 137 -4.93 -5.08 -14.44
N LEU A 138 -4.71 -4.01 -13.67
CA LEU A 138 -3.74 -3.99 -12.57
C LEU A 138 -4.06 -4.98 -11.45
N ASP A 139 -5.34 -5.34 -11.27
CA ASP A 139 -5.81 -6.31 -10.26
C ASP A 139 -5.62 -7.77 -10.71
N LYS A 140 -5.20 -8.03 -11.96
CA LYS A 140 -4.81 -9.39 -12.38
C LYS A 140 -3.65 -9.90 -11.52
N GLU A 141 -3.72 -11.16 -11.09
CA GLU A 141 -2.75 -11.75 -10.15
C GLU A 141 -1.28 -11.61 -10.59
N GLU A 142 -1.02 -11.74 -11.90
CA GLU A 142 0.31 -11.63 -12.48
C GLU A 142 0.95 -10.27 -12.15
N HIS A 143 0.20 -9.17 -12.25
CA HIS A 143 0.70 -7.84 -11.97
C HIS A 143 0.66 -7.49 -10.47
N ALA A 144 -0.31 -8.06 -9.73
CA ALA A 144 -0.41 -7.88 -8.29
C ALA A 144 0.83 -8.43 -7.56
N ARG A 145 1.40 -9.55 -8.02
CA ARG A 145 2.63 -10.16 -7.46
C ARG A 145 3.87 -9.30 -7.64
N HIS A 146 3.92 -8.49 -8.70
CA HIS A 146 5.02 -7.56 -8.96
C HIS A 146 4.89 -6.25 -8.18
N ARG A 147 3.75 -5.98 -7.53
CA ARG A 147 3.58 -4.79 -6.71
C ARG A 147 4.24 -5.02 -5.34
N PRO A 148 5.29 -4.28 -4.99
CA PRO A 148 5.91 -4.42 -3.67
C PRO A 148 4.91 -3.99 -2.60
N GLU A 149 4.67 -4.87 -1.62
CA GLU A 149 3.80 -4.55 -0.48
C GLU A 149 4.35 -3.40 0.38
N ASN A 150 5.68 -3.22 0.37
CA ASN A 150 6.36 -2.20 1.14
C ASN A 150 7.20 -1.27 0.24
N ARG A 151 6.84 0.02 0.22
CA ARG A 151 7.58 1.07 -0.51
C ARG A 151 9.05 1.16 -0.12
N LEU A 152 9.41 0.83 1.12
CA LEU A 152 10.80 0.84 1.57
C LEU A 152 11.66 -0.22 0.86
N ALA A 153 11.06 -1.29 0.33
CA ALA A 153 11.76 -2.30 -0.46
C ALA A 153 12.27 -1.74 -1.80
N LEU A 154 11.67 -0.66 -2.31
CA LEU A 154 12.09 0.04 -3.52
C LEU A 154 13.17 1.10 -3.28
N SER A 155 13.62 1.29 -2.04
CA SER A 155 14.59 2.33 -1.73
C SER A 155 15.92 2.08 -2.43
N THR A 156 16.41 3.11 -3.14
CA THR A 156 17.73 3.14 -3.79
C THR A 156 18.80 3.79 -2.93
N ALA A 157 18.48 4.17 -1.68
CA ALA A 157 19.43 4.79 -0.77
C ALA A 157 20.62 3.87 -0.44
N THR A 158 21.80 4.45 -0.20
CA THR A 158 23.01 3.73 0.23
C THR A 158 22.80 2.98 1.54
N PHE A 159 22.16 3.63 2.52
CA PHE A 159 21.73 3.01 3.78
C PHE A 159 20.22 2.85 3.77
N ARG A 160 19.75 1.65 3.43
CA ARG A 160 18.32 1.36 3.32
C ARG A 160 17.70 1.17 4.69
N VAL A 161 16.53 1.76 4.88
CA VAL A 161 15.69 1.48 6.05
C VAL A 161 15.08 0.09 5.87
N ASN A 162 15.35 -0.79 6.83
CA ASN A 162 14.81 -2.14 6.79
C ASN A 162 13.27 -2.12 6.92
N PRO A 163 12.54 -2.86 6.09
CA PRO A 163 11.08 -2.84 5.99
C PRO A 163 10.38 -3.57 7.15
N VAL A 164 10.85 -3.40 8.39
CA VAL A 164 10.24 -3.98 9.59
C VAL A 164 9.23 -3.01 10.20
N ARG A 165 8.25 -3.52 10.95
CA ARG A 165 7.29 -2.66 11.67
C ARG A 165 7.96 -2.08 12.92
N TYR A 166 7.96 -0.75 13.04
CA TYR A 166 8.47 -0.05 14.22
C TYR A 166 7.63 1.20 14.53
N ARG A 167 7.78 1.72 15.76
CA ARG A 167 7.21 3.00 16.20
C ARG A 167 8.35 3.92 16.62
N LEU A 168 8.35 5.17 16.14
CA LEU A 168 9.40 6.15 16.46
C LEU A 168 9.53 6.41 17.96
N HIS A 169 8.39 6.58 18.65
CA HIS A 169 8.40 6.75 20.10
C HIS A 169 9.10 5.58 20.81
N THR A 170 8.83 4.34 20.41
CA THR A 170 9.47 3.17 21.02
C THR A 170 10.97 3.11 20.75
N LEU A 171 11.43 3.54 19.57
CA LEU A 171 12.86 3.68 19.28
C LEU A 171 13.52 4.75 20.16
N ALA A 172 12.87 5.91 20.32
CA ALA A 172 13.33 6.96 21.22
C ALA A 172 13.40 6.48 22.67
N THR A 173 12.39 5.75 23.15
CA THR A 173 12.42 5.15 24.50
C THR A 173 13.56 4.15 24.66
N MET A 174 13.81 3.28 23.67
CA MET A 174 14.96 2.36 23.68
C MET A 174 16.29 3.13 23.80
N HIS A 175 16.44 4.19 23.02
CA HIS A 175 17.60 5.07 23.06
C HIS A 175 17.78 5.71 24.44
N HIS A 176 16.75 6.34 25.00
CA HIS A 176 16.82 6.97 26.33
C HIS A 176 17.14 5.98 27.44
N VAL A 177 16.54 4.78 27.41
CA VAL A 177 16.85 3.70 28.36
C VAL A 177 18.34 3.35 28.32
N TYR A 178 18.92 3.24 27.12
CA TYR A 178 20.34 2.95 26.95
C TYR A 178 21.23 4.08 27.47
N CYS A 179 20.94 5.34 27.13
CA CYS A 179 21.70 6.49 27.62
C CYS A 179 21.65 6.63 29.14
N LEU A 180 20.46 6.47 29.76
CA LEU A 180 20.32 6.51 31.22
C LEU A 180 21.05 5.35 31.89
N HIS A 181 20.97 4.14 31.35
CA HIS A 181 21.71 2.98 31.86
C HIS A 181 23.22 3.21 31.79
N ARG A 182 23.71 3.75 30.67
CA ARG A 182 25.13 4.11 30.52
C ARG A 182 25.53 5.15 31.57
N ALA A 183 24.75 6.21 31.76
CA ALA A 183 25.09 7.32 32.65
C ALA A 183 25.02 6.96 34.14
N LEU A 184 24.02 6.18 34.55
CA LEU A 184 23.75 5.88 35.97
C LEU A 184 24.42 4.59 36.46
N ILE A 185 24.70 3.64 35.56
CA ILE A 185 25.18 2.30 35.93
C ILE A 185 26.56 2.02 35.34
N GLU A 186 26.72 2.09 34.01
CA GLU A 186 27.99 1.67 33.38
C GLU A 186 29.13 2.65 33.60
N LYS A 187 28.90 3.96 33.42
CA LYS A 187 29.91 5.01 33.60
C LYS A 187 30.44 5.05 35.04
N PRO A 188 29.59 5.03 36.09
CA PRO A 188 30.12 5.09 37.44
C PRO A 188 30.85 3.80 37.85
N LYS A 189 30.41 2.63 37.34
CA LYS A 189 31.12 1.36 37.52
C LYS A 189 32.53 1.41 36.91
N TYR A 190 32.67 1.98 35.71
CA TYR A 190 33.97 2.16 35.09
C TYR A 190 34.89 3.07 35.93
N LEU A 191 34.35 4.18 36.44
CA LEU A 191 35.12 5.13 37.28
C LEU A 191 35.52 4.53 38.63
N SER A 192 34.70 3.66 39.23
CA SER A 192 35.06 2.96 40.47
C SER A 192 36.18 1.95 40.26
N ASP A 193 36.17 1.23 39.13
CA ASP A 193 37.19 0.23 38.81
C ASP A 193 38.58 0.87 38.53
N GLN A 194 38.62 2.17 38.15
CA GLN A 194 39.86 2.93 37.93
C GLN A 194 40.40 3.68 39.17
N GLY A 195 39.88 3.42 40.37
CA GLY A 195 40.48 3.93 41.62
C GLY A 195 40.09 5.36 42.01
N SER A 196 39.06 5.95 41.40
CA SER A 196 38.53 7.26 41.84
C SER A 196 37.64 7.11 43.08
N HIS A 197 38.15 7.53 44.24
CA HIS A 197 37.55 7.43 45.58
C HIS A 197 36.23 8.23 45.85
N ALA A 198 35.48 8.68 44.84
CA ALA A 198 34.42 9.67 45.04
C ALA A 198 32.96 9.18 44.94
N ALA A 199 32.69 7.88 44.76
CA ALA A 199 31.30 7.41 44.70
C ALA A 199 31.13 5.99 45.27
N GLN A 200 31.39 5.84 46.57
CA GLN A 200 30.86 4.74 47.38
C GLN A 200 29.36 4.94 47.68
N ALA A 201 28.60 5.49 46.73
CA ALA A 201 27.14 5.41 46.78
C ALA A 201 26.79 3.96 46.45
N ALA A 202 26.21 3.23 47.40
CA ALA A 202 25.90 1.81 47.29
C ALA A 202 25.12 1.50 45.99
N TYR A 203 25.84 1.12 44.93
CA TYR A 203 25.26 0.74 43.64
C TYR A 203 24.34 -0.44 43.82
N GLN A 204 23.04 -0.19 43.76
CA GLN A 204 22.05 -1.24 43.72
C GLN A 204 21.55 -1.34 42.28
N HIS A 205 22.29 -2.06 41.43
CA HIS A 205 21.95 -2.33 40.02
C HIS A 205 20.45 -2.62 39.82
N ARG A 206 19.85 -3.36 40.75
CA ARG A 206 18.42 -3.70 40.75
C ARG A 206 17.48 -2.51 41.01
N ALA A 207 17.85 -1.59 41.89
CA ALA A 207 17.09 -0.38 42.18
C ALA A 207 17.21 0.65 41.04
N ASP A 208 18.41 0.79 40.46
CA ASP A 208 18.66 1.80 39.43
C ASP A 208 17.98 1.46 38.10
N VAL A 209 17.92 0.18 37.72
CA VAL A 209 17.12 -0.28 36.58
C VAL A 209 15.63 -0.01 36.78
N PHE A 210 15.12 -0.12 38.01
CA PHE A 210 13.72 0.23 38.31
C PHE A 210 13.48 1.74 38.17
N ARG A 211 14.39 2.56 38.73
CA ARG A 211 14.33 4.03 38.66
C ARG A 211 14.33 4.54 37.22
N ILE A 212 15.16 3.97 36.34
CA ILE A 212 15.15 4.29 34.90
C ILE A 212 13.76 4.07 34.30
N GLY A 213 13.13 2.94 34.63
CA GLY A 213 11.78 2.62 34.16
C GLY A 213 10.69 3.56 34.68
N GLN A 214 10.84 4.03 35.92
CA GLN A 214 9.96 5.02 36.54
C GLN A 214 10.10 6.40 35.89
N LEU A 215 11.33 6.87 35.71
CA LEU A 215 11.65 8.17 35.10
C LEU A 215 11.12 8.28 33.66
N LEU A 216 11.30 7.23 32.86
CA LEU A 216 10.86 7.21 31.47
C LEU A 216 9.40 6.82 31.28
N GLY A 217 8.65 6.57 32.37
CA GLY A 217 7.23 6.23 32.30
C GLY A 217 6.93 4.96 31.49
N ILE A 218 7.86 4.00 31.43
CA ILE A 218 7.77 2.82 30.54
C ILE A 218 6.59 1.90 30.92
N SER A 219 6.27 1.84 32.20
CA SER A 219 5.14 1.05 32.70
C SER A 219 4.53 1.72 33.95
N PRO A 220 3.71 2.77 33.77
CA PRO A 220 3.18 3.57 34.89
C PRO A 220 2.41 2.74 35.92
N VAL A 221 1.74 1.67 35.49
CA VAL A 221 1.04 0.72 36.37
C VAL A 221 1.98 0.05 37.38
N ASN A 222 3.18 -0.31 36.94
CA ASN A 222 4.19 -0.97 37.78
C ASN A 222 4.99 0.03 38.63
N ALA A 223 4.88 1.33 38.37
CA ALA A 223 5.50 2.38 39.19
C ALA A 223 4.64 2.75 40.41
N ARG A 224 3.34 2.46 40.40
CA ARG A 224 2.43 2.76 41.50
C ARG A 224 2.66 1.83 42.70
N ALA A 225 2.51 2.38 43.91
CA ALA A 225 2.50 1.61 45.14
C ALA A 225 1.42 0.52 45.10
N ALA A 226 1.79 -0.69 45.51
CA ALA A 226 0.89 -1.82 45.69
C ALA A 226 0.33 -1.85 47.11
N ARG A 227 -0.78 -2.57 47.30
CA ARG A 227 -1.41 -2.73 48.62
C ARG A 227 -0.65 -3.74 49.49
N THR A 228 0.04 -4.70 48.87
CA THR A 228 0.80 -5.75 49.54
C THR A 228 2.28 -5.73 49.13
N GLN A 229 3.14 -6.21 50.03
CA GLN A 229 4.58 -6.28 49.79
C GLN A 229 4.94 -7.24 48.64
N GLU A 230 4.19 -8.34 48.50
CA GLU A 230 4.37 -9.32 47.41
C GLU A 230 4.03 -8.72 46.05
N GLU A 231 2.90 -8.01 45.93
CA GLU A 231 2.54 -7.30 44.71
C GLU A 231 3.59 -6.22 44.36
N GLN A 232 4.13 -5.51 45.36
CA GLN A 232 5.18 -4.52 45.14
C GLN A 232 6.43 -5.16 44.54
N ARG A 233 6.88 -6.29 45.09
CA ARG A 233 8.02 -7.07 44.56
C ARG A 233 7.76 -7.52 43.12
N LEU A 234 6.56 -8.00 42.81
CA LEU A 234 6.18 -8.41 41.45
C LEU A 234 6.19 -7.25 40.46
N ARG A 235 5.66 -6.08 40.84
CA ARG A 235 5.68 -4.87 40.01
C ARG A 235 7.11 -4.42 39.73
N TYR A 236 7.99 -4.45 40.74
CA TYR A 236 9.41 -4.13 40.58
C TYR A 236 10.09 -5.09 39.61
N ASN A 237 9.84 -6.39 39.72
CA ASN A 237 10.36 -7.40 38.79
C ASN A 237 9.90 -7.14 37.35
N ARG A 238 8.61 -6.83 37.15
CA ARG A 238 8.04 -6.56 35.82
C ARG A 238 8.61 -5.30 35.18
N MET A 239 8.75 -4.21 35.94
CA MET A 239 9.37 -2.98 35.46
C MET A 239 10.81 -3.26 35.01
N ARG A 240 11.62 -3.90 35.87
CA ARG A 240 13.02 -4.23 35.56
C ARG A 240 13.15 -5.14 34.35
N ALA A 241 12.29 -6.15 34.23
CA ALA A 241 12.27 -7.03 33.06
C ALA A 241 11.95 -6.25 31.77
N THR A 242 11.07 -5.26 31.85
CA THR A 242 10.69 -4.41 30.70
C THR A 242 11.86 -3.51 30.29
N VAL A 243 12.51 -2.85 31.25
CA VAL A 243 13.72 -2.05 31.01
C VAL A 243 14.84 -2.91 30.43
N GLY A 244 15.06 -4.11 30.97
CA GLY A 244 16.03 -5.08 30.44
C GLY A 244 15.75 -5.46 28.98
N ARG A 245 14.49 -5.67 28.59
CA ARG A 245 14.12 -5.92 27.19
C ARG A 245 14.44 -4.72 26.29
N PHE A 246 14.18 -3.50 26.75
CA PHE A 246 14.53 -2.29 26.01
C PHE A 246 16.04 -2.13 25.83
N LEU A 247 16.84 -2.40 26.88
CA LEU A 247 18.29 -2.40 26.80
C LEU A 247 18.82 -3.43 25.80
N THR A 248 18.33 -4.67 25.86
CA THR A 248 18.72 -5.71 24.91
C THR A 248 18.40 -5.31 23.47
N ARG A 249 17.21 -4.75 23.22
CA ARG A 249 16.83 -4.27 21.89
C ARG A 249 17.68 -3.08 21.43
N ALA A 250 18.00 -2.14 22.33
CA ALA A 250 18.88 -1.02 22.02
C ALA A 250 20.27 -1.51 21.60
N ARG A 251 20.84 -2.47 22.33
CA ARG A 251 22.12 -3.12 21.96
C ARG A 251 22.06 -3.80 20.60
N TRP A 252 20.95 -4.48 20.28
CA TRP A 252 20.75 -5.05 18.95
C TRP A 252 20.68 -3.99 17.85
N LEU A 253 19.98 -2.89 18.09
CA LEU A 253 19.92 -1.78 17.13
C LEU A 253 21.31 -1.19 16.89
N ILE A 254 22.06 -0.89 17.95
CA ILE A 254 23.44 -0.38 17.86
C ILE A 254 24.30 -1.34 17.02
N ALA A 255 24.28 -2.64 17.33
CA ALA A 255 25.06 -3.65 16.60
C ALA A 255 24.75 -3.71 15.09
N HIS A 256 23.51 -3.46 14.69
CA HIS A 256 23.13 -3.45 13.28
C HIS A 256 23.39 -2.09 12.61
N VAL A 257 23.24 -0.97 13.33
CA VAL A 257 23.59 0.38 12.83
C VAL A 257 25.06 0.42 12.45
N GLU A 258 25.93 -0.20 13.25
CA GLU A 258 27.37 -0.32 12.99
C GLU A 258 27.70 -1.11 11.71
N VAL A 259 26.76 -1.94 11.22
CA VAL A 259 26.86 -2.72 9.98
C VAL A 259 26.02 -2.09 8.85
N GLY A 260 25.47 -0.89 9.06
CA GLY A 260 24.68 -0.15 8.07
C GLY A 260 23.24 -0.67 7.89
N GLN A 261 22.72 -1.44 8.85
CA GLN A 261 21.36 -1.98 8.82
C GLN A 261 20.51 -1.38 9.95
N PHE A 262 19.36 -0.78 9.62
CA PHE A 262 18.46 -0.23 10.63
C PHE A 262 17.01 -0.11 10.13
N PRO A 263 15.98 -0.35 10.97
CA PRO A 263 16.02 -0.95 12.31
C PRO A 263 15.99 -2.48 12.25
N VAL A 264 16.66 -3.14 13.20
CA VAL A 264 16.68 -4.60 13.35
C VAL A 264 16.59 -4.98 14.83
N PHE A 265 15.59 -5.79 15.18
CA PHE A 265 15.27 -6.15 16.58
C PHE A 265 15.58 -7.63 16.91
N ARG A 266 16.63 -8.19 16.31
CA ARG A 266 17.15 -9.54 16.60
C ARG A 266 18.61 -9.44 17.01
N ALA A 267 19.17 -10.52 17.56
CA ALA A 267 20.58 -10.56 17.92
C ALA A 267 21.46 -10.16 16.73
N GLY A 268 22.40 -9.23 17.00
CA GLY A 268 23.34 -8.74 16.00
C GLY A 268 24.46 -9.72 15.70
N PRO A 269 25.18 -9.51 14.59
CA PRO A 269 26.37 -10.30 14.28
C PRO A 269 27.41 -10.18 15.40
N SER A 270 28.09 -11.29 15.69
CA SER A 270 29.14 -11.36 16.70
C SER A 270 30.29 -10.40 16.32
N THR A 271 30.63 -9.48 17.21
CA THR A 271 31.60 -8.39 16.97
C THR A 271 33.05 -8.80 17.16
N ARG A 272 33.36 -10.10 17.16
CA ARG A 272 34.73 -10.59 17.37
C ARG A 272 35.60 -10.06 16.23
N PHE A 273 36.64 -9.31 16.58
CA PHE A 273 37.69 -8.75 15.69
C PHE A 273 37.35 -7.47 14.89
N ARG A 274 36.84 -6.41 15.55
CA ARG A 274 36.66 -5.09 14.91
C ARG A 274 37.95 -4.31 14.68
N PHE A 275 38.92 -4.51 15.57
CA PHE A 275 40.15 -3.73 15.62
C PHE A 275 41.33 -4.68 15.78
N ASN A 276 42.46 -4.33 15.18
CA ASN A 276 43.73 -5.01 15.40
C ASN A 276 44.40 -4.53 16.70
N GLU A 277 45.46 -5.21 17.14
CA GLU A 277 46.16 -4.90 18.40
C GLU A 277 46.64 -3.45 18.48
N ARG A 278 47.25 -2.96 17.41
CA ARG A 278 47.73 -1.57 17.32
C ARG A 278 46.61 -0.55 17.47
N GLN A 279 45.45 -0.80 16.88
CA GLN A 279 44.28 0.05 17.03
C GLN A 279 43.72 0.00 18.46
N LEU A 280 43.71 -1.17 19.08
CA LEU A 280 43.26 -1.32 20.47
C LEU A 280 44.16 -0.52 21.43
N GLU A 281 45.48 -0.53 21.23
CA GLU A 281 46.42 0.30 22.00
C GLU A 281 46.12 1.79 21.84
N GLN A 282 45.86 2.26 20.62
CA GLN A 282 45.46 3.65 20.36
C GLN A 282 44.12 4.01 21.03
N HIS A 283 43.19 3.06 21.09
CA HIS A 283 41.88 3.27 21.69
C HIS A 283 41.92 3.32 23.23
N GLN A 284 42.95 2.79 23.89
CA GLN A 284 43.06 2.85 25.35
C GLN A 284 43.04 4.29 25.86
N ALA A 285 43.76 5.20 25.19
CA ALA A 285 43.77 6.62 25.55
C ALA A 285 42.40 7.30 25.31
N LEU A 286 41.66 6.84 24.29
CA LEU A 286 40.33 7.38 23.95
C LEU A 286 39.21 6.84 24.84
N GLU A 287 39.45 5.80 25.63
CA GLU A 287 38.40 5.20 26.46
C GLU A 287 37.96 6.15 27.58
N SER A 288 38.90 6.86 28.21
CA SER A 288 38.58 7.88 29.21
C SER A 288 37.78 9.04 28.59
N GLU A 289 38.14 9.47 27.39
CA GLU A 289 37.39 10.50 26.64
C GLU A 289 35.98 10.02 26.30
N TRP A 290 35.84 8.77 25.84
CA TRP A 290 34.54 8.16 25.56
C TRP A 290 33.62 8.21 26.77
N TRP A 291 34.11 7.83 27.96
CA TRP A 291 33.33 7.89 29.18
C TRP A 291 33.03 9.32 29.64
N ALA A 292 33.84 10.30 29.25
CA ALA A 292 33.54 11.71 29.49
C ALA A 292 32.36 12.22 28.64
N LEU A 293 32.16 11.70 27.42
CA LEU A 293 31.12 12.15 26.49
C LEU A 293 29.69 12.05 27.06
N ASP A 294 28.94 13.13 26.87
CA ASP A 294 27.51 13.16 27.09
C ASP A 294 26.77 12.75 25.82
N LEU A 295 26.15 11.56 25.85
CA LEU A 295 25.39 10.99 24.73
C LEU A 295 23.89 11.26 24.86
N GLN A 296 23.51 12.33 25.54
CA GLN A 296 22.11 12.76 25.58
C GLN A 296 21.65 13.19 24.19
N ALA A 297 20.58 12.56 23.69
CA ALA A 297 19.92 13.09 22.51
C ALA A 297 19.22 14.39 22.90
N THR A 298 19.54 15.48 22.21
CA THR A 298 18.77 16.75 22.22
C THR A 298 17.31 16.57 21.79
N LEU A 299 16.92 15.37 21.35
CA LEU A 299 15.61 15.03 20.80
C LEU A 299 14.58 14.62 21.86
N GLY A 300 14.96 14.46 23.14
CA GLY A 300 14.05 14.11 24.22
C GLY A 300 14.10 15.14 25.34
N GLY A 301 12.97 15.74 25.70
CA GLY A 301 12.84 16.70 26.81
C GLY A 301 13.08 16.11 28.22
N PHE A 302 13.72 14.94 28.32
CA PHE A 302 14.11 14.30 29.58
C PHE A 302 15.63 14.42 29.71
N CYS A 303 16.10 15.36 30.52
CA CYS A 303 17.52 15.55 30.77
C CYS A 303 18.01 14.53 31.82
N VAL A 304 19.21 13.98 31.62
CA VAL A 304 19.86 13.13 32.63
C VAL A 304 20.05 13.90 33.94
N ASP A 305 20.10 15.24 33.90
CA ASP A 305 20.18 16.05 35.12
C ASP A 305 18.90 16.02 35.94
N ASP A 306 17.73 15.78 35.34
CA ASP A 306 16.49 15.51 36.06
C ASP A 306 16.56 14.10 36.70
N ALA A 307 17.08 13.12 35.96
CA ALA A 307 17.29 11.76 36.45
C ALA A 307 18.33 11.70 37.59
N LYS A 308 19.43 12.46 37.48
CA LYS A 308 20.49 12.58 38.49
C LYS A 308 20.00 13.33 39.73
N ARG A 309 19.21 14.40 39.57
CA ARG A 309 18.55 15.07 40.70
C ARG A 309 17.69 14.09 41.48
N VAL A 310 16.88 13.29 40.81
CA VAL A 310 16.08 12.24 41.48
C VAL A 310 17.00 11.16 42.10
N HIS A 311 18.05 10.73 41.41
CA HIS A 311 18.95 9.66 41.88
C HIS A 311 19.81 10.07 43.08
N TYR A 312 20.33 11.30 43.14
CA TYR A 312 21.24 11.76 44.19
C TYR A 312 20.56 12.53 45.34
N ASN A 313 19.36 13.08 45.16
CA ASN A 313 18.64 13.75 46.25
C ASN A 313 18.15 12.77 47.32
N GLU A 314 17.87 11.51 46.98
CA GLU A 314 17.45 10.48 47.96
C GLU A 314 18.59 9.95 48.86
N TYR A 315 19.86 10.17 48.49
CA TYR A 315 21.01 9.74 49.31
C TYR A 315 21.54 10.85 50.25
N ARG A 316 20.92 12.03 50.25
CA ARG A 316 21.27 13.17 51.13
C ARG A 316 20.30 13.38 52.29
N SER A 317 19.28 12.53 52.43
CA SER A 317 18.24 12.60 53.48
C SER A 317 18.31 11.43 54.43
#